data_AF-A0A2U1SRP7-F1
#
_entry.id   AF-A0A2U1SRP7-F1
#
_cell.length_a   1.000
_cell.length_b   1.000
_cell.length_c   1.000
_cell.angle_alpha   90.00
_cell.angle_beta   90.00
_cell.angle_gamma   90.00
#
_symmetry.space_group_name_H-M   'P 1'
#
loop_
_entity.id
_entity.type
_entity.pdbx_description
1 polymer ?
#
loop_
_entity_poly.entity_id
_entity_poly.type
_entity_poly.pdbx_seq_one_letter_code
_entity_poly.pdbx_strand_id
1 'polypeptide(L)'
;MKAQFITTPNGEELAILPRADYEALVAAAADAEEDAADAAIYDACKAASANDPNSVLPAEVSAFMLRGERLATAIRKWRGLTQQDVAAKLGMAQGTLSDIENGRHRTAVNTVRALAKIYDVPEDWLMAVIGPLEAQPGALT
;
A
#
# COMPACT_ATOMS: atom_id res chain seq x y z
N MET A 1 -33.13 -1.91 24.22
CA MET A 1 -33.08 -0.45 24.39
C MET A 1 -34.46 0.08 24.75
N LYS A 2 -34.63 0.66 25.93
CA LYS A 2 -35.90 1.27 26.38
C LYS A 2 -35.60 2.67 26.92
N ALA A 3 -35.76 3.69 26.08
CA ALA A 3 -35.60 5.08 26.48
C ALA A 3 -36.88 5.61 27.10
N GLN A 4 -36.77 6.40 28.17
CA GLN A 4 -37.85 7.22 28.69
C GLN A 4 -37.58 8.68 28.35
N PHE A 5 -38.58 9.39 27.82
CA PHE A 5 -38.47 10.81 27.52
C PHE A 5 -39.13 11.64 28.62
N ILE A 6 -38.47 12.72 29.03
CA ILE A 6 -39.02 13.72 29.95
C ILE A 6 -38.86 15.11 29.34
N THR A 7 -39.78 16.02 29.65
CA THR A 7 -39.67 17.42 29.25
C THR A 7 -39.30 18.26 30.48
N THR A 8 -38.24 19.06 30.39
CA THR A 8 -37.84 19.97 31.46
C THR A 8 -38.84 21.14 31.55
N PRO A 9 -38.89 21.86 32.69
CA PRO A 9 -39.73 23.07 32.82
C PRO A 9 -39.41 24.16 31.79
N ASN A 10 -38.21 24.13 31.20
CA ASN A 10 -37.78 25.05 30.15
C ASN A 10 -38.12 24.54 28.72
N GLY A 11 -38.78 23.39 28.60
CA GLY A 11 -39.23 22.82 27.33
C GLY A 11 -38.24 21.90 26.63
N GLU A 12 -37.09 21.58 27.24
CA GLU A 12 -36.10 20.65 26.65
C GLU A 12 -36.57 19.21 26.82
N GLU A 13 -36.45 18.40 25.78
CA GLU A 13 -36.74 16.97 25.83
C GLU A 13 -35.48 16.16 26.12
N LEU A 14 -35.47 15.41 27.21
CA LEU A 14 -34.34 14.59 27.65
C LEU A 14 -34.70 13.11 27.56
N ALA A 15 -33.74 12.29 27.10
CA ALA A 15 -33.84 10.83 27.11
C ALA A 15 -33.08 10.25 28.31
N ILE A 16 -33.77 9.46 29.14
CA ILE A 16 -33.19 8.69 30.23
C ILE A 16 -32.98 7.25 29.76
N LEU A 17 -31.75 6.78 29.88
CA LEU A 17 -31.32 5.46 29.44
C LEU A 17 -30.56 4.76 30.59
N PRO A 18 -30.67 3.43 30.72
CA PRO A 18 -29.72 2.66 31.50
C PRO A 18 -28.29 2.95 31.04
N ARG A 19 -27.36 3.05 31.99
CA ARG A 19 -25.95 3.35 31.68
C ARG A 19 -25.36 2.44 30.60
N ALA A 20 -25.64 1.14 30.67
CA ALA A 20 -25.16 0.17 29.68
C ALA A 20 -25.68 0.46 28.25
N ASP A 21 -26.94 0.88 28.11
CA ASP A 21 -27.52 1.26 26.81
C ASP A 21 -26.89 2.56 26.28
N TYR A 22 -26.62 3.53 27.16
CA TYR A 22 -25.90 4.76 26.79
C TYR A 22 -24.47 4.48 26.35
N GLU A 23 -23.71 3.69 27.12
CA GLU A 23 -22.33 3.32 26.78
C GLU A 23 -22.28 2.54 25.45
N ALA A 24 -23.25 1.66 25.20
CA ALA A 24 -23.35 0.94 23.92
C ALA A 24 -23.64 1.89 22.73
N LEU A 25 -24.48 2.91 22.92
CA LEU A 25 -24.71 3.94 21.89
C LEU A 25 -23.47 4.78 21.63
N VAL A 26 -22.77 5.20 22.69
CA VAL A 26 -21.54 5.99 22.58
C VAL A 26 -20.48 5.20 21.83
N ALA A 27 -20.30 3.92 22.15
CA ALA A 27 -19.38 3.03 21.44
C ALA A 27 -19.78 2.90 19.96
N ALA A 28 -21.05 2.58 19.68
CA ALA A 28 -21.52 2.44 18.29
C ALA A 28 -21.38 3.74 17.47
N ALA A 29 -21.55 4.91 18.09
CA ALA A 29 -21.34 6.19 17.44
C ALA A 29 -19.86 6.46 17.14
N ALA A 30 -18.97 6.10 18.07
CA ALA A 30 -17.52 6.18 17.86
C ALA A 30 -17.05 5.24 16.75
N ASP A 31 -17.52 3.99 16.74
CA ASP A 31 -17.22 3.01 15.69
C ASP A 31 -17.70 3.52 14.31
N ALA A 32 -18.90 4.11 14.24
CA ALA A 32 -19.43 4.66 12.99
C ALA A 32 -18.65 5.88 12.49
N GLU A 33 -18.12 6.71 13.40
CA GLU A 33 -17.26 7.84 13.04
C GLU A 33 -15.89 7.35 12.53
N GLU A 34 -15.33 6.31 13.15
CA GLU A 34 -14.11 5.63 12.71
C GLU A 34 -14.28 5.04 11.30
N ASP A 35 -15.33 4.24 11.08
CA ASP A 35 -15.64 3.66 9.78
C ASP A 35 -15.81 4.72 8.67
N ALA A 36 -16.47 5.83 8.99
CA ALA A 36 -16.67 6.94 8.06
C ALA A 36 -15.36 7.65 7.72
N ALA A 37 -14.49 7.85 8.71
CA ALA A 37 -13.18 8.44 8.51
C ALA A 37 -12.29 7.55 7.62
N ASP A 38 -12.28 6.24 7.87
CA ASP A 38 -11.53 5.26 7.07
C ASP A 38 -12.00 5.23 5.61
N ALA A 39 -13.33 5.23 5.38
CA ALA A 39 -13.90 5.31 4.05
C ALA A 39 -13.48 6.60 3.32
N ALA A 40 -13.51 7.75 4.02
CA ALA A 40 -13.11 9.03 3.45
C ALA A 40 -11.61 9.06 3.09
N ILE A 41 -10.73 8.47 3.93
CA ILE A 41 -9.30 8.35 3.64
C ILE A 41 -9.08 7.45 2.41
N TYR A 42 -9.77 6.31 2.33
CA TYR A 42 -9.68 5.42 1.18
C TYR A 42 -10.09 6.12 -0.12
N ASP A 43 -11.22 6.83 -0.12
CA ASP A 43 -11.71 7.55 -1.29
C ASP A 43 -10.75 8.67 -1.72
N ALA A 44 -10.18 9.40 -0.76
CA ALA A 44 -9.17 10.43 -1.03
C ALA A 44 -7.89 9.83 -1.66
N CYS A 45 -7.37 8.75 -1.10
CA CYS A 45 -6.20 8.04 -1.63
C CYS A 45 -6.46 7.47 -3.03
N LYS A 46 -7.65 6.90 -3.25
CA LYS A 46 -8.08 6.37 -4.54
C LYS A 46 -8.24 7.47 -5.59
N ALA A 47 -8.77 8.62 -5.22
CA ALA A 47 -8.89 9.77 -6.12
C ALA A 47 -7.52 10.37 -6.48
N ALA A 48 -6.60 10.46 -5.51
CA ALA A 48 -5.24 10.92 -5.75
C ALA A 48 -4.47 9.99 -6.70
N SER A 49 -4.66 8.68 -6.54
CA SER A 49 -4.00 7.65 -7.34
C SER A 49 -4.59 7.52 -8.76
N ALA A 50 -5.86 7.90 -8.97
CA ALA A 50 -6.51 7.85 -10.29
C ALA A 50 -5.82 8.70 -11.36
N ASN A 51 -5.08 9.74 -10.97
CA ASN A 51 -4.34 10.62 -11.89
C ASN A 51 -2.90 10.18 -12.13
N ASP A 52 -2.40 9.17 -11.42
CA ASP A 52 -1.07 8.60 -11.61
C ASP A 52 -1.19 7.15 -12.10
N PRO A 53 -0.99 6.89 -13.42
CA PRO A 53 -1.01 5.54 -13.97
C PRO A 53 -0.03 4.57 -13.30
N ASN A 54 0.97 5.09 -12.57
CA ASN A 54 2.00 4.33 -11.89
C ASN A 54 1.73 4.13 -10.39
N SER A 55 0.62 4.62 -9.85
CA SER A 55 0.29 4.41 -8.43
C SER A 55 -0.28 3.01 -8.15
N VAL A 56 -0.75 2.32 -9.18
CA VAL A 56 -1.36 0.98 -9.07
C VAL A 56 -0.55 -0.01 -9.91
N LEU A 57 -0.20 -1.14 -9.31
CA LEU A 57 0.47 -2.22 -10.01
C LEU A 57 -0.46 -2.85 -11.06
N PRO A 58 0.04 -3.23 -12.25
CA PRO A 58 -0.73 -3.97 -13.23
C PRO A 58 -1.31 -5.26 -12.64
N ALA A 59 -2.46 -5.69 -13.16
CA ALA A 59 -3.16 -6.87 -12.66
C ALA A 59 -2.29 -8.14 -12.77
N GLU A 60 -1.49 -8.26 -13.84
CA GLU A 60 -0.58 -9.38 -14.06
C GLU A 60 0.54 -9.41 -13.03
N VAL A 61 1.13 -8.25 -12.71
CA VAL A 61 2.17 -8.13 -11.67
C VAL A 61 1.60 -8.57 -10.33
N SER A 62 0.42 -8.07 -9.97
CA SER A 62 -0.30 -8.45 -8.75
C SER A 62 -0.60 -9.95 -8.71
N ALA A 63 -1.02 -10.54 -9.84
CA ALA A 63 -1.28 -11.97 -9.95
C ALA A 63 -0.02 -12.84 -9.78
N PHE A 64 1.14 -12.39 -10.26
CA PHE A 64 2.41 -13.05 -9.98
C PHE A 64 2.77 -12.98 -8.49
N MET A 65 2.57 -11.82 -7.86
CA MET A 65 2.85 -11.64 -6.43
C MET A 65 1.97 -12.53 -5.55
N LEU A 66 0.68 -12.68 -5.89
CA LEU A 66 -0.23 -13.61 -5.21
C LEU A 66 0.21 -15.08 -5.32
N ARG A 67 1.01 -15.43 -6.34
CA ARG A 67 1.63 -16.76 -6.48
C ARG A 67 2.96 -16.89 -5.75
N GLY A 68 3.39 -15.88 -4.99
CA GLY A 68 4.62 -15.87 -4.21
C GLY A 68 5.84 -15.27 -4.91
N GLU A 69 5.68 -14.72 -6.11
CA GLU A 69 6.77 -14.01 -6.78
C GLU A 69 7.05 -12.67 -6.09
N ARG A 70 8.33 -12.29 -5.97
CA ARG A 70 8.68 -10.94 -5.49
C ARG A 70 8.42 -9.90 -6.57
N LEU A 71 8.17 -8.65 -6.16
CA LEU A 71 7.81 -7.55 -7.06
C LEU A 71 8.75 -7.40 -8.27
N ALA A 72 10.07 -7.38 -8.05
CA ALA A 72 11.05 -7.25 -9.13
C ALA A 72 10.97 -8.43 -10.13
N THR A 73 10.83 -9.66 -9.63
CA THR A 73 10.64 -10.87 -10.45
C THR A 73 9.32 -10.81 -11.24
N ALA A 74 8.24 -10.39 -10.57
CA ALA A 74 6.91 -10.27 -11.16
C ALA A 74 6.89 -9.25 -12.30
N ILE A 75 7.51 -8.08 -12.10
CA ILE A 75 7.67 -7.04 -13.12
C ILE A 75 8.45 -7.58 -14.33
N ARG A 76 9.60 -8.24 -14.10
CA ARG A 76 10.39 -8.79 -15.20
C ARG A 76 9.60 -9.82 -16.02
N LYS A 77 8.86 -10.72 -15.35
CA LYS A 77 8.00 -11.72 -15.99
C LYS A 77 6.86 -11.08 -16.78
N TRP A 78 6.22 -10.04 -16.22
CA TRP A 78 5.20 -9.25 -16.91
C TRP A 78 5.74 -8.60 -18.19
N ARG A 79 6.99 -8.14 -18.18
CA ARG A 79 7.69 -7.61 -19.38
C ARG A 79 8.19 -8.70 -20.35
N GLY A 80 7.97 -9.98 -20.05
CA GLY A 80 8.41 -11.09 -20.90
C GLY A 80 9.94 -11.24 -20.99
N LEU A 81 10.68 -10.69 -20.03
CA LEU A 81 12.15 -10.70 -20.04
C LEU A 81 12.72 -11.90 -19.28
N THR A 82 13.80 -12.49 -19.78
CA THR A 82 14.55 -13.51 -19.03
C THR A 82 15.58 -12.86 -18.11
N GLN A 83 15.99 -13.55 -17.03
CA GLN A 83 17.07 -13.04 -16.18
C GLN A 83 18.40 -12.97 -16.94
N GLN A 84 18.63 -13.88 -17.90
CA GLN A 84 19.86 -13.91 -18.67
C GLN A 84 19.99 -12.66 -19.57
N ASP A 85 18.91 -12.26 -20.25
CA ASP A 85 18.91 -11.09 -21.11
C ASP A 85 19.16 -9.80 -20.32
N VAL A 86 18.52 -9.69 -19.16
CA VAL A 86 18.65 -8.50 -18.29
C VAL A 86 20.05 -8.43 -17.68
N ALA A 87 20.57 -9.56 -17.20
CA ALA A 87 21.91 -9.64 -16.65
C ALA A 87 22.98 -9.30 -17.70
N ALA A 88 22.81 -9.78 -18.95
CA ALA A 88 23.67 -9.43 -20.07
C ALA A 88 23.64 -7.91 -20.38
N LYS A 89 22.46 -7.28 -20.39
CA LYS A 89 22.32 -5.83 -20.58
C LYS A 89 23.01 -5.00 -19.50
N LEU A 90 23.11 -5.52 -18.28
CA LEU A 90 23.76 -4.85 -17.16
C LEU A 90 25.22 -5.28 -16.95
N GLY A 91 25.74 -6.21 -17.76
CA GLY A 91 27.10 -6.73 -17.61
C GLY A 91 27.32 -7.49 -16.29
N MET A 92 26.30 -8.16 -15.75
CA MET A 92 26.40 -8.94 -14.52
C MET A 92 26.08 -10.42 -14.74
N ALA A 93 26.39 -11.27 -13.75
CA ALA A 93 26.01 -12.67 -13.78
C ALA A 93 24.51 -12.84 -13.56
N GLN A 94 23.88 -13.83 -14.21
CA GLN A 94 22.46 -14.14 -14.04
C GLN A 94 22.11 -14.50 -12.58
N GLY A 95 23.01 -15.19 -11.86
CA GLY A 95 22.85 -15.48 -10.44
C GLY A 95 22.76 -14.21 -9.59
N THR A 96 23.58 -13.19 -9.90
CA THR A 96 23.54 -11.88 -9.21
C THR A 96 22.18 -11.20 -9.41
N LEU A 97 21.65 -11.20 -10.64
CA LEU A 97 20.31 -10.67 -10.88
C LEU A 97 19.24 -11.45 -10.10
N SER A 98 19.35 -12.78 -10.04
CA SER A 98 18.44 -13.61 -9.25
C SER A 98 18.49 -13.28 -7.77
N ASP A 99 19.66 -13.04 -7.20
CA ASP A 99 19.82 -12.63 -5.79
C ASP A 99 19.22 -11.25 -5.52
N ILE A 100 19.38 -10.31 -6.46
CA ILE A 100 18.77 -8.98 -6.39
C ILE A 100 17.25 -9.09 -6.43
N GLU A 101 16.69 -9.77 -7.42
CA GLU A 101 15.23 -9.93 -7.58
C GLU A 101 14.59 -10.64 -6.38
N ASN A 102 15.30 -11.61 -5.80
CA ASN A 102 14.84 -12.33 -4.62
C ASN A 102 15.04 -11.56 -3.30
N GLY A 103 15.62 -10.36 -3.34
CA GLY A 103 15.91 -9.54 -2.16
C GLY A 103 16.99 -10.12 -1.25
N ARG A 104 17.77 -11.09 -1.73
CA ARG A 104 18.95 -11.63 -1.02
C ARG A 104 20.12 -10.65 -1.06
N HIS A 105 20.16 -9.80 -2.09
CA HIS A 105 21.16 -8.75 -2.23
C HIS A 105 20.50 -7.41 -2.55
N ARG A 106 20.63 -6.45 -1.65
CA ARG A 106 20.27 -5.05 -1.92
C ARG A 106 21.31 -4.46 -2.87
N THR A 107 20.88 -3.69 -3.86
CA THR A 107 21.78 -3.14 -4.89
C THR A 107 21.88 -1.62 -4.80
N ALA A 108 22.92 -1.06 -5.41
CA ALA A 108 23.13 0.38 -5.45
C ALA A 108 22.00 1.08 -6.23
N VAL A 109 21.73 2.33 -5.87
CA VAL A 109 20.72 3.17 -6.53
C VAL A 109 20.87 3.14 -8.05
N ASN A 110 22.10 3.28 -8.58
CA ASN A 110 22.34 3.27 -10.02
C ASN A 110 21.91 1.97 -10.71
N THR A 111 22.07 0.82 -10.05
CA THR A 111 21.61 -0.47 -10.57
C THR A 111 20.09 -0.54 -10.56
N VAL A 112 19.43 -0.03 -9.51
CA VAL A 112 17.96 0.07 -9.46
C VAL A 112 17.44 0.91 -10.63
N ARG A 113 18.03 2.09 -10.88
CA ARG A 113 17.65 2.95 -12.01
C ARG A 113 17.82 2.25 -13.34
N ALA A 114 18.91 1.50 -13.51
CA ALA A 114 19.15 0.75 -14.74
C ALA A 114 18.11 -0.38 -14.92
N LEU A 115 17.77 -1.10 -13.85
CA LEU A 115 16.71 -2.12 -13.87
C LEU A 115 15.34 -1.51 -14.17
N ALA A 116 14.99 -0.39 -13.55
CA ALA A 116 13.73 0.32 -13.79
C ALA A 116 13.59 0.71 -15.27
N LYS A 117 14.67 1.21 -15.89
CA LYS A 117 14.72 1.50 -17.33
C LYS A 117 14.56 0.25 -18.19
N ILE A 118 15.23 -0.86 -17.86
CA ILE A 118 15.12 -2.11 -18.62
C ILE A 118 13.71 -2.71 -18.50
N TYR A 119 13.10 -2.58 -17.32
CA TYR A 119 11.76 -3.07 -17.01
C TYR A 119 10.66 -2.10 -17.42
N ASP A 120 11.03 -0.90 -17.89
CA ASP A 120 10.08 0.15 -18.27
C ASP A 120 9.07 0.46 -17.15
N VAL A 121 9.56 0.68 -15.93
CA VAL A 121 8.72 0.99 -14.76
C VAL A 121 9.31 2.17 -13.99
N PRO A 122 8.51 2.87 -13.15
CA PRO A 122 9.02 3.86 -12.23
C PRO A 122 10.14 3.31 -11.34
N GLU A 123 11.16 4.13 -11.05
CA GLU A 123 12.26 3.76 -10.18
C GLU A 123 11.77 3.38 -8.77
N ASP A 124 10.74 4.09 -8.28
CA ASP A 124 10.20 3.93 -6.92
C ASP A 124 9.62 2.54 -6.67
N TRP A 125 9.07 1.89 -7.71
CA TRP A 125 8.57 0.51 -7.60
C TRP A 125 9.67 -0.48 -7.23
N LEU A 126 10.91 -0.20 -7.63
CA LEU A 126 12.06 -1.05 -7.36
C LEU A 126 12.90 -0.54 -6.17
N MET A 127 12.93 0.77 -5.92
CA MET A 127 13.79 1.37 -4.90
C MET A 127 13.53 0.80 -3.51
N ALA A 128 12.27 0.73 -3.09
CA ALA A 128 11.91 0.21 -1.78
C ALA A 128 12.23 -1.29 -1.61
N VAL A 129 12.15 -2.08 -2.70
CA VAL A 129 12.23 -3.55 -2.64
C VAL A 129 13.62 -4.11 -2.90
N ILE A 130 14.44 -3.46 -3.74
CA ILE A 130 15.78 -3.93 -4.11
C ILE A 130 16.88 -2.85 -3.97
N GLY A 131 16.50 -1.58 -3.81
CA GLY A 131 17.45 -0.50 -3.54
C GLY A 131 18.07 -0.57 -2.15
N PRO A 132 19.06 0.28 -1.86
CA PRO A 132 19.76 0.27 -0.59
C PRO A 132 18.81 0.66 0.55
N LEU A 133 19.08 0.13 1.75
CA LEU A 133 18.22 0.34 2.92
C LEU A 133 18.04 1.83 3.28
N GLU A 134 19.06 2.64 3.03
CA GLU A 134 19.09 4.08 3.32
C GLU A 134 18.29 4.93 2.30
N ALA A 135 17.85 4.36 1.18
CA ALA A 135 17.15 5.09 0.11
C ALA A 135 15.61 4.99 0.20
N GLN A 136 15.06 4.60 1.36
CA GLN A 136 13.60 4.55 1.56
C GLN A 136 13.04 5.94 1.87
N PRO A 137 11.97 6.39 1.18
CA PRO A 137 11.26 7.61 1.58
C PRO A 137 10.71 7.42 3.00
N GLY A 138 11.12 8.30 3.92
CA GLY A 138 10.75 8.25 5.35
C GLY A 138 11.82 7.72 6.31
N ALA A 139 13.04 7.41 5.84
CA ALA A 139 14.09 6.90 6.72
C ALA A 139 14.74 7.94 7.66
N LEU A 140 14.57 9.25 7.43
CA LEU A 140 14.96 10.33 8.35
C LEU A 140 14.14 11.60 8.05
N THR A 141 13.04 11.81 8.76
CA THR A 141 12.64 13.11 9.38
C THR A 141 11.40 12.91 10.24
#